data_AF-A0A2G0W0Z4-F1
#
_entry.id   AF-A0A2G0W0Z4-F1
#
_cell.length_a   1.000
_cell.length_b   1.000
_cell.length_c   1.000
_cell.angle_alpha   90.00
_cell.angle_beta   90.00
_cell.angle_gamma   90.00
#
_symmetry.space_group_name_H-M   'P 1'
#
loop_
_entity.id
_entity.type
_entity.pdbx_description
1 polymer ?
#
loop_
_entity_poly.entity_id
_entity_poly.type
_entity_poly.pdbx_seq_one_letter_code
_entity_poly.pdbx_strand_id
1 'polypeptide(L)'
;MSVIENYSILGSHDHGANLHGLSVWELLPTGVAWSFLGCSHRIENPQKLIPELLVDATGIAVVIAPFDIKENEALIIKPDGDLMWDVRAAAKTVVGQGIFSDVYYVSGQLCFFVNINNLDYRFSFDVVSGTVGALTPSY
;
A
#
# COMPACT_ATOMS: atom_id res chain seq x y z
N MET A 1 -20.86 0.66 -12.15
CA MET A 1 -19.62 0.78 -11.34
C MET A 1 -18.48 0.79 -12.33
N SER A 2 -17.69 1.86 -12.33
CA SER A 2 -16.48 1.94 -13.14
C SER A 2 -15.35 1.36 -12.32
N VAL A 3 -14.75 0.28 -12.81
CA VAL A 3 -13.77 -0.52 -12.08
C VAL A 3 -12.39 -0.34 -12.69
N ILE A 4 -11.36 -0.54 -11.87
CA ILE A 4 -9.98 -0.64 -12.34
C ILE A 4 -9.84 -1.89 -13.24
N GLU A 5 -9.22 -1.71 -14.39
CA GLU A 5 -8.96 -2.76 -15.39
C GLU A 5 -7.45 -2.93 -15.59
N ASN A 6 -7.01 -4.07 -16.12
CA ASN A 6 -5.60 -4.34 -16.47
C ASN A 6 -4.60 -4.03 -15.33
N TYR A 7 -4.99 -4.28 -14.09
CA TYR A 7 -4.12 -4.07 -12.92
C TYR A 7 -2.87 -4.95 -13.04
N SER A 8 -1.70 -4.33 -12.92
CA SER A 8 -0.42 -5.01 -13.06
C SER A 8 0.63 -4.40 -12.14
N ILE A 9 1.45 -5.27 -11.57
CA ILE A 9 2.59 -4.90 -10.76
C ILE A 9 3.82 -4.74 -11.65
N LEU A 10 4.59 -3.67 -11.44
CA LEU A 10 5.78 -3.35 -12.23
C LEU A 10 7.04 -3.62 -11.42
N GLY A 11 8.03 -4.27 -12.04
CA GLY A 11 9.35 -4.46 -11.45
C GLY A 11 9.40 -5.41 -10.25
N SER A 12 8.34 -6.17 -9.97
CA SER A 12 8.37 -7.29 -9.03
C SER A 12 9.13 -8.46 -9.66
N HIS A 13 10.06 -9.05 -8.91
CA HIS A 13 10.69 -10.30 -9.31
C HIS A 13 9.77 -11.47 -8.99
N ASP A 14 9.71 -12.45 -9.90
CA ASP A 14 8.86 -13.64 -9.74
C ASP A 14 9.28 -14.43 -8.48
N HIS A 15 8.38 -14.54 -7.51
CA HIS A 15 8.64 -15.16 -6.19
C HIS A 15 9.14 -16.61 -6.31
N GLY A 16 8.88 -17.28 -7.43
CA GLY A 16 9.38 -18.64 -7.72
C GLY A 16 10.90 -18.75 -7.90
N ALA A 17 11.62 -17.62 -7.99
CA ALA A 17 13.04 -17.59 -8.33
C ALA A 17 13.89 -16.68 -7.43
N ASN A 18 13.63 -16.63 -6.11
CA ASN A 18 14.60 -16.03 -5.17
C ASN A 18 15.85 -16.93 -4.97
N LEU A 19 16.42 -17.44 -6.06
CA LEU A 19 17.64 -18.23 -6.11
C LEU A 19 18.86 -17.44 -5.63
N HIS A 20 18.75 -16.11 -5.59
CA HIS A 20 19.83 -15.19 -5.27
C HIS A 20 19.82 -14.70 -3.82
N GLY A 21 18.83 -15.12 -3.00
CA GLY A 21 18.75 -14.68 -1.60
C GLY A 21 18.51 -13.18 -1.45
N LEU A 22 17.76 -12.59 -2.39
CA LEU A 22 17.32 -11.20 -2.35
C LEU A 22 16.52 -10.93 -1.08
N SER A 23 16.74 -9.75 -0.52
CA SER A 23 15.97 -9.19 0.58
C SER A 23 14.52 -8.90 0.18
N VAL A 24 13.65 -8.74 1.18
CA VAL A 24 12.25 -8.35 0.96
C VAL A 24 12.18 -7.07 0.12
N TRP A 25 12.98 -6.05 0.45
CA TRP A 25 13.01 -4.78 -0.27
C TRP A 25 13.40 -4.94 -1.75
N GLU A 26 14.36 -5.79 -2.08
CA GLU A 26 14.77 -6.03 -3.46
C GLU A 26 13.66 -6.67 -4.31
N LEU A 27 12.84 -7.52 -3.67
CA LEU A 27 11.71 -8.19 -4.30
C LEU A 27 10.51 -7.27 -4.50
N LEU A 28 10.42 -6.18 -3.74
CA LEU A 28 9.30 -5.25 -3.85
C LEU A 28 9.21 -4.63 -5.25
N PRO A 29 8.00 -4.37 -5.73
CA PRO A 29 7.81 -3.74 -7.01
C PRO A 29 8.26 -2.28 -7.00
N THR A 30 8.61 -1.80 -8.18
CA THR A 30 8.93 -0.38 -8.42
C THR A 30 7.71 0.40 -8.87
N GLY A 31 6.59 -0.26 -9.15
CA GLY A 31 5.40 0.44 -9.61
C GLY A 31 4.16 -0.44 -9.69
N VAL A 32 3.04 0.21 -10.02
CA VAL A 32 1.75 -0.40 -10.34
C VAL A 32 1.14 0.36 -11.50
N ALA A 33 0.53 -0.36 -12.43
CA ALA A 33 -0.17 0.20 -13.58
C ALA A 33 -1.56 -0.39 -13.72
N TRP A 34 -2.49 0.42 -14.22
CA TRP A 34 -3.86 0.01 -14.45
C TRP A 34 -4.52 0.84 -15.56
N SER A 35 -5.76 0.50 -15.88
CA SER A 35 -6.60 1.23 -16.82
C SER A 35 -7.93 1.62 -16.18
N PHE A 36 -8.44 2.79 -16.55
CA PHE A 36 -9.74 3.29 -16.11
C PHE A 36 -10.35 4.16 -17.22
N LEU A 37 -11.59 3.84 -17.63
CA LEU A 37 -12.29 4.56 -18.71
C LEU A 37 -11.47 4.70 -20.01
N GLY A 38 -10.68 3.67 -20.34
CA GLY A 38 -9.80 3.66 -21.51
C GLY A 38 -8.50 4.45 -21.36
N CYS A 39 -8.28 5.11 -20.22
CA CYS A 39 -7.03 5.78 -19.88
C CYS A 39 -6.10 4.81 -19.14
N SER A 40 -4.79 4.90 -19.42
CA SER A 40 -3.76 4.15 -18.71
C SER A 40 -3.15 5.01 -17.61
N HIS A 41 -3.05 4.45 -16.41
CA HIS A 41 -2.54 5.10 -15.22
C HIS A 41 -1.40 4.26 -14.63
N ARG A 42 -0.46 4.91 -13.95
CA ARG A 42 0.61 4.23 -13.23
C ARG A 42 1.15 5.07 -12.09
N ILE A 43 1.70 4.38 -11.10
CA ILE A 43 2.54 4.96 -10.04
C ILE A 43 3.86 4.20 -10.06
N GLU A 44 4.97 4.92 -10.06
CA GLU A 44 6.31 4.34 -10.01
C GLU A 44 7.12 5.05 -8.92
N ASN A 45 7.92 4.31 -8.18
CA ASN A 45 8.84 4.85 -7.19
C ASN A 45 10.13 4.00 -7.13
N PRO A 46 11.32 4.60 -7.30
CA PRO A 46 12.58 3.86 -7.25
C PRO A 46 12.90 3.28 -5.87
N GLN A 47 12.34 3.85 -4.80
CA GLN A 47 12.41 3.36 -3.42
C GLN A 47 11.39 2.24 -3.15
N LYS A 48 10.77 1.71 -4.20
CA LYS A 48 9.76 0.66 -4.19
C LYS A 48 8.41 1.13 -3.68
N LEU A 49 7.40 0.30 -3.90
CA LEU A 49 6.07 0.47 -3.34
C LEU A 49 5.43 -0.90 -3.07
N ILE A 50 4.37 -0.91 -2.27
CA ILE A 50 3.54 -2.08 -2.01
C ILE A 50 2.09 -1.68 -2.29
N PRO A 51 1.54 -2.08 -3.44
CA PRO A 51 0.20 -1.73 -3.85
C PRO A 51 -0.76 -2.91 -3.64
N GLU A 52 -1.94 -2.63 -3.12
CA GLU A 52 -3.03 -3.58 -2.92
C GLU A 52 -4.29 -3.04 -3.62
N LEU A 53 -4.81 -3.82 -4.57
CA LEU A 53 -6.07 -3.51 -5.24
C LEU A 53 -7.23 -3.69 -4.24
N LEU A 54 -8.11 -2.71 -4.14
CA LEU A 54 -9.29 -2.86 -3.28
C LEU A 54 -10.21 -3.97 -3.80
N VAL A 55 -10.86 -4.71 -2.90
CA VAL A 55 -11.71 -5.88 -3.24
C VAL A 55 -12.83 -5.55 -4.24
N ASP A 56 -13.34 -4.33 -4.24
CA ASP A 56 -14.37 -3.85 -5.17
C ASP A 56 -13.79 -3.15 -6.42
N ALA A 57 -12.47 -3.14 -6.57
CA ALA A 57 -11.71 -2.48 -7.63
C ALA A 57 -12.03 -0.98 -7.78
N THR A 58 -12.45 -0.33 -6.69
CA THR A 58 -12.75 1.12 -6.67
C THR A 58 -11.55 1.99 -6.31
N GLY A 59 -10.39 1.39 -6.11
CA GLY A 59 -9.16 2.10 -5.78
C GLY A 59 -8.00 1.15 -5.54
N ILE A 60 -6.84 1.74 -5.22
CA ILE A 60 -5.61 1.03 -4.92
C ILE A 60 -5.06 1.61 -3.62
N ALA A 61 -4.91 0.78 -2.59
CA ALA A 61 -4.14 1.14 -1.41
C ALA A 61 -2.65 0.99 -1.73
N VAL A 62 -1.81 1.93 -1.32
CA VAL A 62 -0.38 1.86 -1.62
C VAL A 62 0.45 2.36 -0.47
N VAL A 63 1.48 1.60 -0.11
CA VAL A 63 2.59 2.06 0.70
C VAL A 63 3.75 2.42 -0.24
N ILE A 64 4.21 3.66 -0.19
CA ILE A 64 5.31 4.17 -1.02
C ILE A 64 6.57 4.24 -0.17
N ALA A 65 7.73 3.94 -0.78
CA ALA A 65 9.04 3.92 -0.13
C ALA A 65 9.01 3.22 1.24
N PRO A 66 8.55 1.94 1.28
CA PRO A 66 8.53 1.21 2.54
C PRO A 66 9.95 1.18 3.12
N PHE A 67 10.03 1.31 4.45
CA PHE A 67 11.27 1.36 5.23
C PHE A 67 12.10 2.65 5.13
N ASP A 68 11.70 3.66 4.35
CA ASP A 68 12.34 5.00 4.34
C ASP A 68 11.51 6.02 5.12
N ILE A 69 11.93 6.39 6.32
CA ILE A 69 11.15 7.31 7.18
C ILE A 69 10.82 8.67 6.54
N LYS A 70 11.65 9.15 5.61
CA LYS A 70 11.51 10.47 4.99
C LYS A 70 10.49 10.45 3.85
N GLU A 71 10.59 9.44 2.99
CA GLU A 71 9.79 9.32 1.77
C GLU A 71 8.57 8.40 1.93
N ASN A 72 8.41 7.75 3.09
CA ASN A 72 7.35 6.78 3.31
C ASN A 72 5.95 7.41 3.29
N GLU A 73 5.08 6.91 2.43
CA GLU A 73 3.69 7.35 2.37
C GLU A 73 2.76 6.15 2.43
N ALA A 74 1.53 6.39 2.89
CA ALA A 74 0.45 5.43 2.85
C ALA A 74 -0.79 6.14 2.31
N LEU A 75 -1.25 5.70 1.15
CA LEU A 75 -2.29 6.38 0.38
C LEU A 75 -3.35 5.38 -0.07
N ILE A 76 -4.53 5.91 -0.40
CA ILE A 76 -5.51 5.23 -1.24
C ILE A 76 -5.74 6.10 -2.45
N ILE A 77 -5.63 5.50 -3.63
CA ILE A 77 -5.72 6.16 -4.93
C ILE A 77 -7.01 5.73 -5.60
N LYS A 78 -7.70 6.70 -6.20
CA LYS A 78 -8.92 6.48 -7.00
C LYS A 78 -8.57 5.84 -8.35
N PRO A 79 -9.57 5.30 -9.07
CA PRO A 79 -9.33 4.68 -10.37
C PRO A 79 -8.78 5.65 -11.42
N ASP A 80 -9.07 6.94 -11.32
CA ASP A 80 -8.52 7.99 -12.21
C ASP A 80 -7.10 8.44 -11.84
N GLY A 81 -6.51 7.88 -10.77
CA GLY A 81 -5.17 8.24 -10.29
C GLY A 81 -5.14 9.37 -9.27
N ASP A 82 -6.30 9.99 -8.97
CA ASP A 82 -6.34 11.02 -7.94
C ASP A 82 -6.26 10.42 -6.53
N LEU A 83 -5.75 11.21 -5.58
CA LEU A 83 -5.73 10.83 -4.18
C LEU A 83 -7.17 10.69 -3.63
N MET A 84 -7.47 9.53 -3.04
CA MET A 84 -8.70 9.29 -2.27
C MET A 84 -8.46 9.61 -0.80
N TRP A 85 -7.43 9.00 -0.20
CA TRP A 85 -7.08 9.17 1.21
C TRP A 85 -5.58 9.28 1.39
N ASP A 86 -5.15 10.26 2.17
CA ASP A 86 -3.83 10.25 2.81
C ASP A 86 -3.95 9.50 4.14
N VAL A 87 -3.64 8.20 4.11
CA VAL A 87 -3.77 7.30 5.26
C VAL A 87 -2.74 7.66 6.32
N ARG A 88 -1.54 8.11 5.94
CA ARG A 88 -0.52 8.59 6.87
C ARG A 88 -1.02 9.79 7.67
N ALA A 89 -1.64 10.76 7.00
CA ALA A 89 -2.24 11.91 7.67
C ALA A 89 -3.42 11.50 8.55
N ALA A 90 -4.30 10.61 8.07
CA ALA A 90 -5.47 10.12 8.83
C ALA A 90 -5.04 9.37 10.11
N ALA A 91 -3.99 8.55 10.04
CA ALA A 91 -3.50 7.75 11.15
C ALA A 91 -2.50 8.48 12.06
N LYS A 92 -2.20 9.76 11.82
CA LYS A 92 -1.13 10.51 12.50
C LYS A 92 -1.21 10.47 14.03
N THR A 93 -2.41 10.51 14.60
CA THR A 93 -2.62 10.50 16.07
C THR A 93 -2.33 9.14 16.69
N VAL A 94 -2.44 8.06 15.91
CA VAL A 94 -2.28 6.67 16.37
C VAL A 94 -0.86 6.16 16.05
N VAL A 95 -0.36 6.49 14.86
CA VAL A 95 0.92 6.00 14.32
C VAL A 95 2.09 6.92 14.69
N GLY A 96 1.85 8.21 14.89
CA GLY A 96 2.91 9.18 15.16
C GLY A 96 3.95 9.23 14.03
N GLN A 97 5.20 8.89 14.36
CA GLN A 97 6.32 8.82 13.41
C GLN A 97 6.62 7.40 12.90
N GLY A 98 5.67 6.47 13.05
CA GLY A 98 5.82 5.11 12.54
C GLY A 98 6.07 5.04 11.03
N ILE A 99 6.71 3.96 10.62
CA ILE A 99 7.06 3.68 9.22
C ILE A 99 6.12 2.61 8.70
N PHE A 100 5.35 2.92 7.67
CA PHE A 100 4.48 1.97 7.00
C PHE A 100 5.32 0.95 6.24
N SER A 101 5.06 -0.33 6.50
CA SER A 101 5.85 -1.45 6.00
C SER A 101 5.09 -2.32 5.01
N ASP A 102 3.76 -2.36 5.07
CA ASP A 102 2.94 -3.24 4.22
C ASP A 102 1.46 -2.80 4.20
N VAL A 103 0.71 -3.30 3.23
CA VAL A 103 -0.74 -3.16 3.12
C VAL A 103 -1.36 -4.40 2.47
N TYR A 104 -2.32 -5.04 3.16
CA TYR A 104 -3.08 -6.16 2.61
C TYR A 104 -4.32 -6.44 3.47
N TYR A 105 -5.18 -7.34 3.00
CA TYR A 105 -6.40 -7.73 3.72
C TYR A 105 -6.12 -8.76 4.83
N VAL A 106 -6.57 -8.45 6.05
CA VAL A 106 -6.62 -9.40 7.17
C VAL A 106 -8.08 -9.63 7.54
N SER A 107 -8.54 -10.89 7.47
CA SER A 107 -9.93 -11.25 7.81
C SER A 107 -10.98 -10.38 7.10
N GLY A 108 -10.70 -9.99 5.84
CA GLY A 108 -11.58 -9.17 5.02
C GLY A 108 -11.50 -7.66 5.27
N GLN A 109 -10.64 -7.20 6.18
CA GLN A 109 -10.41 -5.77 6.44
C GLN A 109 -9.09 -5.33 5.81
N LEU A 110 -9.09 -4.20 5.10
CA LEU A 110 -7.86 -3.59 4.60
C LEU A 110 -7.04 -3.14 5.80
N CYS A 111 -5.82 -3.65 5.93
CA CYS A 111 -4.93 -3.34 7.04
C CYS A 111 -3.63 -2.73 6.53
N PHE A 112 -3.20 -1.67 7.21
CA PHE A 112 -1.87 -1.11 7.06
C PHE A 112 -0.98 -1.59 8.19
N PHE A 113 0.24 -1.98 7.84
CA PHE A 113 1.26 -2.44 8.77
C PHE A 113 2.28 -1.35 8.96
N VAL A 114 2.73 -1.22 10.21
CA VAL A 114 3.55 -0.09 10.62
C VAL A 114 4.52 -0.51 11.70
N ASN A 115 5.78 -0.11 11.55
CA ASN A 115 6.79 -0.24 12.58
C ASN A 115 6.83 1.04 13.41
N ILE A 116 6.67 0.91 14.73
CA ILE A 116 6.73 2.02 15.69
C ILE A 116 7.71 1.62 16.80
N ASN A 117 8.84 2.33 16.90
CA ASN A 117 9.89 2.07 17.88
C ASN A 117 10.38 0.60 17.87
N ASN A 118 10.64 0.04 16.68
CA ASN A 118 11.08 -1.35 16.46
C ASN A 118 10.07 -2.42 16.88
N LEU A 119 8.79 -2.06 16.98
CA LEU A 119 7.70 -2.99 17.21
C LEU A 119 6.72 -2.91 16.04
N ASP A 120 6.28 -4.07 15.58
CA ASP A 120 5.35 -4.18 14.46
C ASP A 120 3.92 -4.13 14.95
N TYR A 121 3.15 -3.28 14.30
CA TYR A 121 1.73 -3.08 14.54
C TYR A 121 0.97 -3.09 13.22
N ARG A 122 -0.33 -3.22 13.33
CA ARG A 122 -1.27 -2.99 12.24
C ARG A 122 -2.51 -2.29 12.73
N PHE A 123 -3.20 -1.65 11.81
CA PHE A 123 -4.55 -1.12 12.03
C PHE A 123 -5.38 -1.32 10.77
N SER A 124 -6.69 -1.49 10.93
CA SER A 124 -7.62 -1.54 9.80
C SER A 124 -7.96 -0.13 9.32
N PHE A 125 -8.23 0.02 8.03
CA PHE A 125 -8.68 1.27 7.43
C PHE A 125 -9.98 1.06 6.68
N ASP A 126 -11.02 1.80 7.05
CA ASP A 126 -12.30 1.79 6.34
C ASP A 126 -12.24 2.80 5.18
N VAL A 127 -12.18 2.29 3.95
CA VAL A 127 -12.02 3.12 2.74
C VAL A 127 -13.21 4.03 2.48
N VAL A 128 -14.42 3.63 2.90
CA VAL A 128 -15.65 4.40 2.65
C VAL A 128 -15.71 5.64 3.53
N SER A 129 -15.37 5.51 4.81
CA SER A 129 -15.46 6.56 5.82
C SER A 129 -14.13 7.26 6.12
N GLY A 130 -13.00 6.67 5.73
CA GLY A 130 -11.67 7.13 6.12
C GLY A 130 -11.32 6.81 7.58
N THR A 131 -12.07 5.91 8.23
CA THR A 131 -11.89 5.62 9.65
C THR A 131 -10.66 4.74 9.88
N VAL A 132 -9.80 5.17 10.81
CA VAL A 132 -8.62 4.43 11.28
C VAL A 132 -9.03 3.57 12.48
N GLY A 133 -8.81 2.27 12.37
CA GLY A 133 -9.04 1.30 13.44
C GLY A 133 -8.02 1.43 14.58
N ALA A 134 -8.23 0.64 15.63
CA ALA A 134 -7.28 0.58 16.74
C ALA A 134 -5.94 -0.03 16.28
N LEU A 135 -4.85 0.47 16.86
CA LEU A 135 -3.53 -0.11 16.69
C LEU A 135 -3.44 -1.44 17.44
N THR A 136 -3.04 -2.49 16.73
CA THR A 136 -2.89 -3.85 17.26
C THR A 136 -1.48 -4.37 17.00
N PRO A 137 -0.83 -5.05 17.96
CA PRO A 137 0.44 -5.70 17.70
C PRO A 137 0.32 -6.69 16.54
N SER A 138 1.34 -6.72 15.68
CA SER A 138 1.42 -7.63 14.54
C SER A 138 2.69 -8.46 14.69
N TYR A 139 2.52 -9.73 15.06
CA TYR A 139 3.61 -10.70 15.22
C TYR A 139 3.59 -11.75 14.12
#